data_AF-A0AAW2ZW01-F1
#
_entry.id   AF-A0AAW2ZW01-F1
#
_cell.length_a   1.000
_cell.length_b   1.000
_cell.length_c   1.000
_cell.angle_alpha   90.00
_cell.angle_beta   90.00
_cell.angle_gamma   90.00
#
_symmetry.space_group_name_H-M   'P 1'
#
loop_
_entity.id
_entity.type
_entity.pdbx_description
1 polymer ?
#
loop_
_entity_poly.entity_id
_entity_poly.type
_entity_poly.pdbx_seq_one_letter_code
_entity_poly.pdbx_strand_id
1 'polypeptide(L)'
;MLRNTMLRLANPNVVVLGTGWAGCYAAHHLNPKLCNIQVISTRNHMVFTPLLPQTTTGTLEFRSVCEPITNIQPALAKLPHRFLRSVIYDVDFDEKQVKCVGIGVVGGSKNVPVNTFSVSYDYLIMAHGAKPNTFNIPGVEERAFFLREVTEARGIRKRLVQNIMAANLPTTSIEEAKRLLHTVVVGGGPTGIEFAANLADFFREDIKNVNTSLLPHCKVTVLEAGEVLGSFDATLRRYGQLRLKQLGVEIRKTAVVSVTDKQVFTKSGEVLPTGLVVWSTGVGSGPITKALKCDKTSHGRISIDDHLRVLRDGKPIPNVFAAGDCAASNEKPLPTLAAVASRQGRYIGKEINNLLKGKQMTKPFVYRSLGSMASIGSHSAIVSLGEKLKLDLNGYAALWVWKSAYLTILGSIRSKLYVIVNWAGSQIFGRDITYIADLTEDRTYSALAVEEVSKEVSRTEPDQMLCAGKTETTYTAAMPKESATKESVPGNPGESTRLTPHGQTTEDSREAQAAAAATPATPQEKV
;
A
#
# COMPACT_ATOMS: atom_id res chain seq x y z
N MET A 1 4.24 51.70 23.98
CA MET A 1 3.17 50.68 23.95
C MET A 1 2.74 50.23 22.55
N LEU A 2 2.93 51.01 21.48
CA LEU A 2 2.45 50.66 20.12
C LEU A 2 3.34 49.68 19.32
N ARG A 3 4.59 49.41 19.76
CA ARG A 3 5.51 48.47 19.08
C ARG A 3 5.21 46.99 19.36
N ASN A 4 4.48 46.69 20.44
CA ASN A 4 4.09 45.32 20.81
C ASN A 4 2.76 44.87 20.19
N THR A 5 2.01 45.77 19.56
CA THR A 5 0.67 45.46 19.03
C THR A 5 0.70 44.96 17.58
N MET A 6 1.74 45.31 16.81
CA MET A 6 1.94 44.78 15.44
C MET A 6 2.57 43.38 15.40
N LEU A 7 3.07 42.84 16.52
CA LEU A 7 3.69 41.51 16.62
C LEU A 7 2.71 40.38 16.95
N ARG A 8 1.38 40.62 16.95
CA ARG A 8 0.40 39.54 16.70
C ARG A 8 0.35 39.23 15.18
N LEU A 9 1.53 39.02 14.61
CA LEU A 9 1.75 38.58 13.23
C LEU A 9 1.25 37.13 13.11
N ALA A 10 0.57 36.82 12.00
CA ALA A 10 0.05 35.52 11.56
C ALA A 10 0.12 34.31 12.53
N ASN A 11 -1.03 33.65 12.75
CA ASN A 11 -1.10 32.39 13.50
C ASN A 11 0.02 31.41 13.11
N PRO A 12 0.74 30.79 14.07
CA PRO A 12 1.83 29.86 13.78
C PRO A 12 1.42 28.70 12.86
N ASN A 13 2.31 28.30 11.95
CA ASN A 13 2.11 27.19 11.03
C ASN A 13 2.40 25.85 11.70
N VAL A 14 1.38 24.98 11.75
CA VAL A 14 1.52 23.59 12.22
C VAL A 14 1.36 22.67 11.02
N VAL A 15 2.45 22.00 10.64
CA VAL A 15 2.49 21.10 9.48
C VAL A 15 2.41 19.65 9.95
N VAL A 16 1.46 18.90 9.39
CA VAL A 16 1.27 17.47 9.66
C VAL A 16 1.62 16.66 8.42
N LEU A 17 2.56 15.73 8.56
CA LEU A 17 2.97 14.83 7.49
C LEU A 17 2.20 13.52 7.61
N GLY A 18 1.35 13.23 6.63
CA GLY A 18 0.57 12.00 6.55
C GLY A 18 -0.86 12.12 7.10
N THR A 19 -1.76 11.36 6.48
CA THR A 19 -3.19 11.27 6.84
C THR A 19 -3.54 9.88 7.41
N GLY A 20 -2.60 9.25 8.11
CA GLY A 20 -2.86 8.00 8.84
C GLY A 20 -3.46 8.24 10.23
N TRP A 21 -3.54 7.19 11.05
CA TRP A 21 -4.06 7.26 12.43
C TRP A 21 -3.45 8.37 13.28
N ALA A 22 -2.12 8.51 13.29
CA ALA A 22 -1.46 9.55 14.08
C ALA A 22 -1.73 10.96 13.54
N GLY A 23 -1.56 11.16 12.22
CA GLY A 23 -1.71 12.47 11.58
C GLY A 23 -3.14 13.00 11.65
N CYS A 24 -4.14 12.16 11.37
CA CYS A 24 -5.55 12.54 11.46
C CYS A 24 -5.98 12.87 12.89
N TYR A 25 -5.56 12.06 13.88
CA TYR A 25 -5.90 12.37 15.28
C TYR A 25 -5.17 13.60 15.79
N ALA A 26 -3.94 13.88 15.34
CA ALA A 26 -3.27 15.13 15.64
C ALA A 26 -4.02 16.32 15.02
N ALA A 27 -4.30 16.27 13.72
CA ALA A 27 -5.03 17.32 13.01
C ALA A 27 -6.41 17.60 13.62
N HIS A 28 -7.15 16.56 14.00
CA HIS A 28 -8.45 16.68 14.69
C HIS A 28 -8.37 17.44 16.02
N HIS A 29 -7.28 17.24 16.79
CA HIS A 29 -7.14 17.84 18.11
C HIS A 29 -6.41 19.19 18.11
N LEU A 30 -5.83 19.62 16.98
CA LEU A 30 -5.30 20.97 16.82
C LEU A 30 -6.44 21.99 16.81
N ASN A 31 -6.24 23.12 17.48
CA ASN A 31 -7.21 24.21 17.50
C ASN A 31 -6.94 25.18 16.35
N PRO A 32 -7.80 25.25 15.31
CA PRO A 32 -7.60 26.13 14.16
C PRO A 32 -7.71 27.63 14.51
N LYS A 33 -8.16 27.99 15.71
CA LYS A 33 -8.14 29.38 16.20
C LYS A 33 -6.75 29.83 16.67
N LEU A 34 -5.86 28.89 16.98
CA LEU A 34 -4.52 29.16 17.53
C LEU A 34 -3.40 29.01 16.50
N CYS A 35 -3.67 28.32 15.38
CA CYS A 35 -2.65 27.98 14.40
C CYS A 35 -3.22 27.83 12.99
N ASN A 36 -2.33 27.97 12.04
CA ASN A 36 -2.50 27.65 10.64
C ASN A 36 -2.16 26.18 10.41
N ILE A 37 -3.18 25.32 10.26
CA ILE A 37 -2.97 23.88 10.06
C ILE A 37 -2.70 23.59 8.59
N GLN A 38 -1.63 22.86 8.27
CA GLN A 38 -1.38 22.31 6.93
C GLN A 38 -1.14 20.81 7.02
N VAL A 39 -1.67 20.04 6.07
CA VAL A 39 -1.49 18.58 6.00
C VAL A 39 -0.90 18.22 4.65
N ILE A 40 0.21 17.48 4.66
CA ILE A 40 0.92 17.03 3.46
C ILE A 40 0.83 15.51 3.40
N SER A 41 0.22 14.96 2.34
CA SER A 41 0.06 13.52 2.18
C SER A 41 -0.24 13.18 0.72
N THR A 42 0.11 11.98 0.28
CA THR A 42 -0.22 11.50 -1.08
C THR A 42 -1.71 11.15 -1.24
N ARG A 43 -2.42 10.96 -0.13
CA ARG A 43 -3.86 10.66 -0.05
C ARG A 43 -4.59 11.68 0.83
N ASN A 44 -5.84 11.98 0.51
CA ASN A 44 -6.66 12.99 1.18
C ASN A 44 -7.57 12.45 2.30
N HIS A 45 -7.39 11.19 2.72
CA HIS A 45 -8.26 10.54 3.68
C HIS A 45 -7.47 9.67 4.64
N MET A 46 -8.08 9.39 5.79
CA MET A 46 -7.71 8.33 6.70
C MET A 46 -8.30 7.02 6.21
N VAL A 47 -7.52 5.94 6.31
CA VAL A 47 -8.01 4.57 6.14
C VAL A 47 -8.24 3.96 7.51
N PHE A 48 -9.44 3.47 7.76
CA PHE A 48 -9.81 2.70 8.95
C PHE A 48 -9.29 1.27 8.78
N THR A 49 -7.98 1.11 8.97
CA THR A 49 -7.24 -0.13 8.71
C THR A 49 -7.82 -1.40 9.36
N PRO A 50 -8.48 -1.38 10.55
CA PRO A 50 -9.04 -2.60 11.14
C PRO A 50 -10.18 -3.24 10.35
N LEU A 51 -10.88 -2.48 9.49
CA LEU A 51 -11.94 -3.01 8.64
C LEU A 51 -11.49 -3.21 7.19
N LEU A 52 -10.22 -2.90 6.88
CA LEU A 52 -9.68 -3.04 5.53
C LEU A 52 -9.73 -4.48 5.00
N PRO A 53 -9.45 -5.55 5.79
CA PRO A 53 -9.56 -6.92 5.31
C PRO A 53 -10.94 -7.25 4.73
N GLN A 54 -12.02 -6.74 5.33
CA GLN A 54 -13.39 -6.98 4.86
C GLN A 54 -13.70 -6.34 3.49
N THR A 55 -12.89 -5.38 3.05
CA THR A 55 -13.05 -4.76 1.72
C THR A 55 -12.51 -5.61 0.59
N THR A 56 -11.64 -6.57 0.89
CA THR A 56 -10.99 -7.44 -0.12
C THR A 56 -11.94 -8.49 -0.70
N THR A 57 -12.99 -8.88 0.05
CA THR A 57 -13.97 -9.90 -0.33
C THR A 57 -15.36 -9.32 -0.60
N GLY A 58 -15.51 -7.99 -0.63
CA GLY A 58 -16.81 -7.34 -0.88
C GLY A 58 -17.79 -7.34 0.31
N THR A 59 -17.35 -7.73 1.52
CA THR A 59 -18.16 -7.58 2.75
C THR A 59 -18.38 -6.09 3.08
N LEU A 60 -17.36 -5.25 2.83
CA LEU A 60 -17.44 -3.80 2.95
C LEU A 60 -16.96 -3.14 1.66
N GLU A 61 -17.59 -2.05 1.28
CA GLU A 61 -17.07 -1.20 0.22
C GLU A 61 -15.87 -0.34 0.66
N PHE A 62 -14.96 -0.08 -0.28
CA PHE A 62 -13.70 0.63 -0.02
C PHE A 62 -13.92 2.01 0.62
N ARG A 63 -14.98 2.71 0.22
CA ARG A 63 -15.29 4.05 0.75
C ARG A 63 -15.86 4.03 2.16
N SER A 64 -16.35 2.88 2.63
CA SER A 64 -16.89 2.70 3.99
C SER A 64 -15.80 2.73 5.06
N VAL A 65 -14.56 2.44 4.68
CA VAL A 65 -13.39 2.50 5.56
C VAL A 65 -12.54 3.76 5.34
N CYS A 66 -13.02 4.73 4.56
CA CYS A 66 -12.31 5.98 4.28
C CYS A 66 -13.01 7.20 4.89
N GLU A 67 -12.23 8.05 5.55
CA GLU A 67 -12.70 9.36 6.03
C GLU A 67 -11.81 10.50 5.51
N PRO A 68 -12.33 11.40 4.66
CA PRO A 68 -11.58 12.55 4.18
C PRO A 68 -11.00 13.39 5.32
N ILE A 69 -9.75 13.84 5.19
CA ILE A 69 -9.09 14.66 6.21
C ILE A 69 -9.83 15.97 6.45
N THR A 70 -10.49 16.51 5.43
CA THR A 70 -11.33 17.72 5.52
C THR A 70 -12.59 17.50 6.35
N ASN A 71 -13.09 16.27 6.47
CA ASN A 71 -14.20 15.97 7.38
C ASN A 71 -13.69 15.87 8.83
N ILE A 72 -12.47 15.32 8.99
CA ILE A 72 -11.81 15.15 10.30
C ILE A 72 -11.40 16.51 10.89
N GLN A 73 -10.85 17.41 10.06
CA GLN A 73 -10.50 18.77 10.42
C GLN A 73 -11.10 19.75 9.38
N PRO A 74 -12.34 20.22 9.59
CA PRO A 74 -13.04 21.12 8.67
C PRO A 74 -12.30 22.42 8.35
N ALA A 75 -11.39 22.88 9.22
CA ALA A 75 -10.58 24.06 8.94
C ALA A 75 -9.70 23.90 7.67
N LEU A 76 -9.35 22.68 7.29
CA LEU A 76 -8.58 22.41 6.07
C LEU A 76 -9.35 22.69 4.78
N ALA A 77 -10.69 22.76 4.84
CA ALA A 77 -11.53 23.07 3.68
C ALA A 77 -11.86 24.57 3.56
N LYS A 78 -11.56 25.38 4.59
CA LYS A 78 -11.98 26.78 4.65
C LYS A 78 -11.06 27.75 3.94
N LEU A 79 -9.78 27.40 3.80
CA LEU A 79 -8.74 28.25 3.21
C LEU A 79 -7.95 27.45 2.17
N PRO A 80 -7.41 28.11 1.13
CA PRO A 80 -6.61 27.45 0.12
C PRO A 80 -5.30 26.90 0.72
N HIS A 81 -4.71 25.91 0.04
CA HIS A 81 -3.37 25.36 0.34
C HIS A 81 -3.22 24.72 1.74
N ARG A 82 -4.31 24.22 2.33
CA ARG A 82 -4.28 23.56 3.65
C ARG A 82 -4.08 22.05 3.58
N PHE A 83 -4.50 21.41 2.51
CA PHE A 83 -4.16 20.04 2.20
C PHE A 83 -3.34 20.00 0.91
N LEU A 84 -2.14 19.44 0.97
CA LEU A 84 -1.21 19.38 -0.13
C LEU A 84 -0.99 17.92 -0.53
N ARG A 85 -1.41 17.58 -1.75
CA ARG A 85 -1.16 16.25 -2.33
C ARG A 85 0.27 16.18 -2.84
N SER A 86 1.16 15.60 -2.05
CA SER A 86 2.60 15.65 -2.33
C SER A 86 3.37 14.45 -1.79
N VAL A 87 4.48 14.13 -2.45
CA VAL A 87 5.54 13.28 -1.89
C VAL A 87 6.51 14.16 -1.12
N ILE A 88 6.86 13.76 0.10
CA ILE A 88 7.88 14.41 0.91
C ILE A 88 9.19 13.66 0.68
N TYR A 89 10.25 14.38 0.28
CA TYR A 89 11.55 13.77 0.03
C TYR A 89 12.63 14.18 1.04
N ASP A 90 12.43 15.29 1.76
CA ASP A 90 13.36 15.76 2.78
C ASP A 90 12.67 16.68 3.80
N VAL A 91 13.25 16.81 4.99
CA VAL A 91 12.89 17.81 6.00
C VAL A 91 14.18 18.46 6.49
N ASP A 92 14.25 19.77 6.29
CA ASP A 92 15.31 20.60 6.81
C ASP A 92 14.92 21.11 8.20
N PHE A 93 15.51 20.53 9.24
CA PHE A 93 15.21 20.88 10.62
C PHE A 93 15.78 22.23 11.04
N ASP A 94 16.84 22.68 10.37
CA ASP A 94 17.55 23.91 10.71
C ASP A 94 16.85 25.11 10.05
N GLU A 95 16.47 24.98 8.77
CA GLU A 95 15.67 25.97 8.04
C GLU A 95 14.15 25.88 8.32
N LYS A 96 13.73 24.83 9.05
CA LYS A 96 12.32 24.51 9.35
C LYS A 96 11.44 24.42 8.10
N GLN A 97 11.87 23.62 7.13
CA GLN A 97 11.17 23.42 5.87
C GLN A 97 10.94 21.94 5.56
N VAL A 98 9.75 21.63 5.03
CA VAL A 98 9.43 20.33 4.44
C VAL A 98 9.54 20.43 2.93
N LYS A 99 10.43 19.64 2.33
CA LYS A 99 10.63 19.65 0.87
C LYS A 99 9.74 18.62 0.19
N CYS A 100 8.97 19.10 -0.78
CA CYS A 100 7.87 18.37 -1.38
C CYS A 100 7.97 18.32 -2.91
N VAL A 101 7.39 17.27 -3.47
CA VAL A 101 7.06 17.14 -4.90
C VAL A 101 5.55 17.14 -5.03
N GLY A 102 5.00 18.09 -5.79
CA GLY A 102 3.57 18.22 -6.04
C GLY A 102 3.04 17.13 -6.99
N ILE A 103 1.91 16.51 -6.64
CA ILE A 103 1.25 15.50 -7.48
C ILE A 103 0.02 16.13 -8.13
N GLY A 104 0.25 16.89 -9.21
CA GLY A 104 -0.78 17.70 -9.87
C GLY A 104 -1.34 17.16 -11.19
N VAL A 105 -0.63 16.24 -11.87
CA VAL A 105 -1.00 15.76 -13.21
C VAL A 105 -1.66 14.39 -13.14
N VAL A 106 -2.80 14.24 -13.83
CA VAL A 106 -3.53 12.98 -14.00
C VAL A 106 -3.10 12.36 -15.33
N GLY A 107 -2.61 11.12 -15.30
CA GLY A 107 -2.04 10.43 -16.47
C GLY A 107 -0.53 10.27 -16.34
N GLY A 108 -0.10 9.26 -15.57
CA GLY A 108 1.31 9.00 -15.31
C GLY A 108 2.04 8.53 -16.56
N SER A 109 2.69 9.44 -17.27
CA SER A 109 3.81 9.09 -18.14
C SER A 109 5.12 9.32 -17.38
N LYS A 110 6.20 8.64 -17.78
CA LYS A 110 7.54 8.86 -17.19
C LYS A 110 8.06 10.30 -17.44
N ASN A 111 7.44 11.04 -18.35
CA ASN A 111 7.89 12.35 -18.82
C ASN A 111 7.09 13.53 -18.25
N VAL A 112 6.29 13.31 -17.20
CA VAL A 112 5.53 14.40 -16.55
C VAL A 112 6.50 15.32 -15.79
N PRO A 113 6.46 16.65 -16.03
CA PRO A 113 7.28 17.61 -15.28
C PRO A 113 7.03 17.53 -13.76
N VAL A 114 8.12 17.44 -12.99
CA VAL A 114 8.08 17.33 -11.53
C VAL A 114 8.26 18.72 -10.92
N ASN A 115 7.22 19.24 -10.27
CA ASN A 115 7.30 20.53 -9.57
C ASN A 115 7.63 20.31 -8.09
N THR A 116 8.79 20.81 -7.66
CA THR A 116 9.22 20.83 -6.26
C THR A 116 8.87 22.14 -5.58
N PHE A 117 8.59 22.09 -4.27
CA PHE A 117 8.38 23.28 -3.44
C PHE A 117 8.69 22.98 -1.97
N SER A 118 8.84 24.03 -1.16
CA SER A 118 9.08 23.92 0.28
C SER A 118 7.88 24.46 1.08
N VAL A 119 7.63 23.85 2.24
CA VAL A 119 6.62 24.31 3.21
C VAL A 119 7.31 24.61 4.54
N SER A 120 7.31 25.88 4.94
CA SER A 120 7.83 26.30 6.24
C SER A 120 6.90 25.92 7.39
N TYR A 121 7.46 25.62 8.56
CA TYR A 121 6.70 25.28 9.76
C TYR A 121 7.22 25.98 11.01
N ASP A 122 6.31 26.27 11.94
CA ASP A 122 6.64 26.62 13.33
C ASP A 122 6.65 25.38 14.22
N TYR A 123 5.74 24.44 13.93
CA TYR A 123 5.66 23.11 14.52
C TYR A 123 5.48 22.04 13.45
N LEU A 124 6.21 20.94 13.57
CA LEU A 124 6.13 19.81 12.64
C LEU A 124 5.66 18.55 13.35
N ILE A 125 4.68 17.85 12.76
CA ILE A 125 4.21 16.54 13.22
C ILE A 125 4.49 15.52 12.12
N MET A 126 5.45 14.64 12.37
CA MET A 126 5.81 13.55 11.46
C MET A 126 4.93 12.33 11.76
N ALA A 127 4.00 12.02 10.86
CA ALA A 127 3.03 10.93 11.01
C ALA A 127 2.80 10.16 9.70
N HIS A 128 3.84 10.08 8.86
CA HIS A 128 3.80 9.46 7.52
C HIS A 128 3.77 7.92 7.55
N GLY A 129 3.81 7.32 8.73
CA GLY A 129 3.67 5.88 8.93
C GLY A 129 4.91 5.08 8.52
N ALA A 130 4.68 3.83 8.11
CA ALA A 130 5.72 2.88 7.78
C ALA A 130 5.39 2.13 6.48
N LYS A 131 6.41 1.52 5.88
CA LYS A 131 6.27 0.63 4.72
C LYS A 131 6.14 -0.83 5.20
N PRO A 132 5.57 -1.72 4.40
CA PRO A 132 5.73 -3.17 4.61
C PRO A 132 7.22 -3.53 4.64
N ASN A 133 7.59 -4.51 5.47
CA ASN A 133 8.94 -5.08 5.46
C ASN A 133 8.90 -6.42 4.73
N THR A 134 9.60 -6.50 3.60
CA THR A 134 9.75 -7.72 2.80
C THR A 134 10.87 -8.63 3.31
N PHE A 135 11.68 -8.17 4.28
CA PHE A 135 12.88 -8.83 4.76
C PHE A 135 13.90 -9.13 3.64
N ASN A 136 13.84 -8.36 2.55
CA ASN A 136 14.62 -8.57 1.32
C ASN A 136 14.38 -9.96 0.69
N ILE A 137 13.22 -10.57 0.93
CA ILE A 137 12.84 -11.85 0.33
C ILE A 137 12.53 -11.61 -1.15
N PRO A 138 13.23 -12.29 -2.09
CA PRO A 138 13.05 -12.07 -3.52
C PRO A 138 11.61 -12.29 -3.99
N GLY A 139 11.12 -11.38 -4.82
CA GLY A 139 9.81 -11.45 -5.47
C GLY A 139 8.63 -10.94 -4.63
N VAL A 140 8.83 -10.63 -3.34
CA VAL A 140 7.73 -10.14 -2.48
C VAL A 140 7.22 -8.78 -2.94
N GLU A 141 8.11 -7.81 -3.19
CA GLU A 141 7.72 -6.44 -3.58
C GLU A 141 7.00 -6.43 -4.94
N GLU A 142 7.41 -7.30 -5.86
CA GLU A 142 6.90 -7.33 -7.23
C GLU A 142 5.63 -8.17 -7.38
N ARG A 143 5.44 -9.20 -6.54
CA ARG A 143 4.45 -10.26 -6.77
C ARG A 143 3.44 -10.47 -5.65
N ALA A 144 3.74 -10.01 -4.43
CA ALA A 144 2.80 -10.07 -3.33
C ALA A 144 1.98 -8.78 -3.23
N PHE A 145 0.75 -8.92 -2.73
CA PHE A 145 -0.08 -7.79 -2.36
C PHE A 145 0.06 -7.51 -0.88
N PHE A 146 0.31 -6.25 -0.51
CA PHE A 146 0.24 -5.82 0.88
C PHE A 146 -1.22 -5.52 1.27
N LEU A 147 -1.50 -5.36 2.57
CA LEU A 147 -2.83 -5.03 3.06
C LEU A 147 -2.77 -3.92 4.12
N ARG A 148 -2.39 -2.71 3.70
CA ARG A 148 -2.32 -1.50 4.54
C ARG A 148 -3.11 -0.33 3.96
N GLU A 149 -3.27 -0.29 2.65
CA GLU A 149 -3.93 0.77 1.89
C GLU A 149 -5.13 0.29 1.08
N VAL A 150 -6.06 1.20 0.79
CA VAL A 150 -7.25 0.87 -0.02
C VAL A 150 -6.88 0.51 -1.46
N THR A 151 -5.82 1.11 -2.01
CA THR A 151 -5.32 0.73 -3.34
C THR A 151 -4.83 -0.71 -3.38
N GLU A 152 -4.20 -1.17 -2.30
CA GLU A 152 -3.72 -2.56 -2.19
C GLU A 152 -4.90 -3.52 -1.99
N ALA A 153 -5.87 -3.17 -1.13
CA ALA A 153 -7.10 -3.95 -0.96
C ALA A 153 -7.92 -4.07 -2.25
N ARG A 154 -7.96 -3.00 -3.07
CA ARG A 154 -8.53 -3.03 -4.42
C ARG A 154 -7.78 -4.02 -5.32
N GLY A 155 -6.45 -3.98 -5.31
CA GLY A 155 -5.62 -4.93 -6.06
C GLY A 155 -5.89 -6.39 -5.66
N ILE A 156 -6.04 -6.66 -4.36
CA ILE A 156 -6.39 -7.98 -3.84
C ILE A 156 -7.77 -8.42 -4.34
N ARG A 157 -8.83 -7.61 -4.16
CA ARG A 157 -10.19 -7.95 -4.63
C ARG A 157 -10.21 -8.19 -6.14
N LYS A 158 -9.52 -7.33 -6.89
CA LYS A 158 -9.39 -7.45 -8.35
C LYS A 158 -8.74 -8.76 -8.76
N ARG A 159 -7.56 -9.09 -8.19
CA ARG A 159 -6.86 -10.34 -8.50
C ARG A 159 -7.68 -11.56 -8.10
N LEU A 160 -8.36 -11.51 -6.95
CA LEU A 160 -9.24 -12.57 -6.49
C LEU A 160 -10.35 -12.86 -7.50
N VAL A 161 -11.08 -11.82 -7.95
CA VAL A 161 -12.16 -11.97 -8.94
C VAL A 161 -11.62 -12.42 -10.30
N GLN A 162 -10.49 -11.88 -10.76
CA GLN A 162 -9.82 -12.33 -11.98
C GLN A 162 -9.46 -13.81 -11.93
N ASN A 163 -8.90 -14.28 -10.81
CA ASN A 163 -8.55 -15.70 -10.65
C ASN A 163 -9.79 -16.60 -10.69
N ILE A 164 -10.92 -16.16 -10.12
CA ILE A 164 -12.19 -16.89 -10.18
C ILE A 164 -12.71 -16.95 -11.62
N MET A 165 -12.70 -15.82 -12.33
CA MET A 165 -13.13 -15.76 -13.73
C MET A 165 -12.25 -16.65 -14.62
N ALA A 166 -10.92 -16.61 -14.44
CA ALA A 166 -9.98 -17.43 -15.18
C ALA A 166 -10.13 -18.92 -14.85
N ALA A 167 -10.33 -19.28 -13.57
CA ALA A 167 -10.59 -20.66 -13.17
C ALA A 167 -11.90 -21.22 -13.74
N ASN A 168 -12.85 -20.35 -14.09
CA ASN A 168 -14.15 -20.72 -14.64
C ASN A 168 -14.19 -20.78 -16.18
N LEU A 169 -13.08 -20.52 -16.87
CA LEU A 169 -13.02 -20.65 -18.32
C LEU A 169 -13.08 -22.12 -18.73
N PRO A 170 -13.76 -22.46 -19.84
CA PRO A 170 -13.85 -23.85 -20.32
C PRO A 170 -12.49 -24.43 -20.75
N THR A 171 -11.50 -23.57 -21.00
CA THR A 171 -10.14 -23.94 -21.39
C THR A 171 -9.18 -24.14 -20.22
N THR A 172 -9.61 -23.82 -18.99
CA THR A 172 -8.72 -23.90 -17.82
C THR A 172 -8.69 -25.33 -17.27
N SER A 173 -7.49 -25.90 -17.15
CA SER A 173 -7.31 -27.21 -16.53
C SER A 173 -7.60 -27.19 -15.02
N ILE A 174 -7.91 -28.35 -14.46
CA ILE A 174 -8.18 -28.50 -13.03
C ILE A 174 -6.97 -28.08 -12.19
N GLU A 175 -5.75 -28.40 -12.64
CA GLU A 175 -4.50 -28.05 -11.98
C GLU A 175 -4.32 -26.53 -11.92
N GLU A 176 -4.63 -25.83 -13.01
CA GLU A 176 -4.55 -24.37 -13.06
C GLU A 176 -5.66 -23.71 -12.25
N ALA A 177 -6.89 -24.26 -12.26
CA ALA A 177 -7.97 -23.80 -11.40
C ALA A 177 -7.61 -23.92 -9.91
N LYS A 178 -7.04 -25.05 -9.47
CA LYS A 178 -6.53 -25.24 -8.10
C LYS A 178 -5.46 -24.21 -7.74
N ARG A 179 -4.54 -23.91 -8.67
CA ARG A 179 -3.52 -22.89 -8.45
C ARG A 179 -4.15 -21.51 -8.31
N LEU A 180 -5.00 -21.09 -9.26
CA LEU A 180 -5.65 -19.78 -9.28
C LEU A 180 -6.49 -19.53 -8.02
N LEU A 181 -7.18 -20.56 -7.54
CA LEU A 181 -8.07 -20.51 -6.36
C LEU A 181 -7.37 -20.81 -5.03
N HIS A 182 -6.05 -20.97 -5.03
CA HIS A 182 -5.24 -21.05 -3.82
C HIS A 182 -4.65 -19.68 -3.50
N THR A 183 -4.99 -19.15 -2.32
CA THR A 183 -4.42 -17.93 -1.76
C THR A 183 -3.45 -18.24 -0.62
N VAL A 184 -2.23 -17.71 -0.70
CA VAL A 184 -1.23 -17.79 0.36
C VAL A 184 -1.18 -16.46 1.12
N VAL A 185 -1.39 -16.50 2.43
CA VAL A 185 -1.33 -15.36 3.34
C VAL A 185 -0.06 -15.48 4.18
N VAL A 186 0.83 -14.50 4.10
CA VAL A 186 2.07 -14.47 4.88
C VAL A 186 1.88 -13.55 6.08
N GLY A 187 2.02 -14.12 7.28
CA GLY A 187 1.75 -13.47 8.56
C GLY A 187 0.46 -13.97 9.23
N GLY A 188 0.62 -14.56 10.41
CA GLY A 188 -0.43 -15.00 11.32
C GLY A 188 -0.82 -13.96 12.37
N GLY A 189 -0.50 -12.68 12.15
CA GLY A 189 -1.01 -11.57 12.96
C GLY A 189 -2.49 -11.28 12.70
N PRO A 190 -3.13 -10.37 13.46
CA PRO A 190 -4.56 -10.07 13.33
C PRO A 190 -4.99 -9.76 11.89
N THR A 191 -4.27 -8.90 11.17
CA THR A 191 -4.62 -8.53 9.78
C THR A 191 -4.63 -9.72 8.82
N GLY A 192 -3.61 -10.58 8.88
CA GLY A 192 -3.53 -11.77 8.02
C GLY A 192 -4.60 -12.79 8.36
N ILE A 193 -4.86 -13.01 9.65
CA ILE A 193 -5.90 -13.94 10.11
C ILE A 193 -7.30 -13.45 9.77
N GLU A 194 -7.60 -12.16 9.96
CA GLU A 194 -8.88 -11.58 9.58
C GLU A 194 -9.11 -11.72 8.07
N PHE A 195 -8.10 -11.42 7.25
CA PHE A 195 -8.18 -11.61 5.80
C PHE A 195 -8.40 -13.08 5.43
N ALA A 196 -7.59 -14.00 5.95
CA ALA A 196 -7.67 -15.43 5.65
C ALA A 196 -9.05 -16.01 6.02
N ALA A 197 -9.59 -15.63 7.18
CA ALA A 197 -10.89 -16.08 7.62
C ALA A 197 -12.03 -15.50 6.78
N ASN A 198 -11.99 -14.21 6.45
CA ASN A 198 -12.99 -13.58 5.57
C ASN A 198 -12.97 -14.21 4.17
N LEU A 199 -11.79 -14.52 3.63
CA LEU A 199 -11.65 -15.18 2.33
C LEU A 199 -12.16 -16.62 2.36
N ALA A 200 -11.89 -17.36 3.43
CA ALA A 200 -12.37 -18.73 3.58
C ALA A 200 -13.91 -18.80 3.71
N ASP A 201 -14.54 -17.83 4.36
CA ASP A 201 -16.00 -17.70 4.35
C ASP A 201 -16.53 -17.36 2.96
N PHE A 202 -15.93 -16.37 2.30
CA PHE A 202 -16.28 -15.98 0.94
C PHE A 202 -16.26 -17.17 -0.03
N PHE A 203 -15.20 -17.99 0.03
CA PHE A 203 -15.10 -19.18 -0.79
C PHE A 203 -16.19 -20.22 -0.52
N ARG A 204 -16.67 -20.37 0.71
CA ARG A 204 -17.77 -21.30 1.03
C ARG A 204 -19.13 -20.76 0.66
N GLU A 205 -19.35 -19.47 0.89
CA GLU A 205 -20.67 -18.87 0.89
C GLU A 205 -21.03 -18.31 -0.48
N ASP A 206 -20.08 -17.69 -1.18
CA ASP A 206 -20.36 -16.92 -2.40
C ASP A 206 -19.98 -17.68 -3.69
N ILE A 207 -18.88 -18.45 -3.70
CA ILE A 207 -18.42 -19.15 -4.92
C ILE A 207 -19.44 -20.19 -5.41
N LYS A 208 -20.23 -20.77 -4.51
CA LYS A 208 -21.32 -21.69 -4.88
C LYS A 208 -22.37 -21.04 -5.78
N ASN A 209 -22.53 -19.71 -5.70
CA ASN A 209 -23.45 -18.93 -6.53
C ASN A 209 -22.82 -18.54 -7.87
N VAL A 210 -21.51 -18.72 -8.03
CA VAL A 210 -20.77 -18.51 -9.29
C VAL A 210 -20.69 -19.83 -10.06
N ASN A 211 -20.05 -20.84 -9.46
CA ASN A 211 -19.97 -22.19 -10.00
C ASN A 211 -19.58 -23.16 -8.87
N THR A 212 -20.48 -24.09 -8.54
CA THR A 212 -20.28 -25.09 -7.47
C THR A 212 -19.09 -26.02 -7.72
N SER A 213 -18.70 -26.26 -8.97
CA SER A 213 -17.55 -27.11 -9.31
C SER A 213 -16.21 -26.51 -8.89
N LEU A 214 -16.14 -25.19 -8.64
CA LEU A 214 -14.92 -24.52 -8.18
C LEU A 214 -14.66 -24.70 -6.68
N LEU A 215 -15.70 -24.98 -5.88
CA LEU A 215 -15.61 -25.07 -4.42
C LEU A 215 -14.51 -26.02 -3.91
N PRO A 216 -14.33 -27.24 -4.46
CA PRO A 216 -13.28 -28.16 -3.99
C PRO A 216 -11.85 -27.68 -4.29
N HIS A 217 -11.69 -26.63 -5.11
CA HIS A 217 -10.40 -26.09 -5.53
C HIS A 217 -10.01 -24.82 -4.76
N CYS A 218 -10.96 -24.20 -4.05
CA CYS A 218 -10.73 -23.04 -3.20
C CYS A 218 -9.89 -23.40 -1.96
N LYS A 219 -8.73 -22.77 -1.81
CA LYS A 219 -7.81 -23.04 -0.70
C LYS A 219 -7.22 -21.75 -0.14
N VAL A 220 -7.05 -21.70 1.19
CA VAL A 220 -6.37 -20.61 1.90
C VAL A 220 -5.31 -21.19 2.80
N THR A 221 -4.05 -20.77 2.63
CA THR A 221 -2.93 -21.20 3.48
C THR A 221 -2.28 -19.99 4.15
N VAL A 222 -2.14 -20.02 5.47
CA VAL A 222 -1.43 -19.02 6.27
C VAL A 222 -0.03 -19.53 6.61
N LEU A 223 1.00 -18.75 6.28
CA LEU A 223 2.39 -19.00 6.64
C LEU A 223 2.79 -18.07 7.79
N GLU A 224 3.19 -18.62 8.93
CA GLU A 224 3.65 -17.86 10.11
C GLU A 224 4.94 -18.47 10.66
N ALA A 225 5.98 -17.66 10.87
CA ALA A 225 7.25 -18.16 11.38
C ALA A 225 7.26 -18.30 12.92
N GLY A 226 6.55 -17.42 13.62
CA GLY A 226 6.36 -17.40 15.06
C GLY A 226 5.04 -18.03 15.48
N GLU A 227 4.28 -17.29 16.28
CA GLU A 227 3.01 -17.73 16.84
C GLU A 227 1.83 -17.03 16.17
N VAL A 228 0.90 -17.82 15.62
CA VAL A 228 -0.36 -17.30 15.09
C VAL A 228 -1.14 -16.62 16.22
N LEU A 229 -1.59 -15.39 15.97
CA LEU A 229 -2.26 -14.53 16.93
C LEU A 229 -1.41 -14.30 18.19
N GLY A 230 -0.08 -14.20 18.04
CA GLY A 230 0.88 -14.09 19.15
C GLY A 230 0.64 -12.94 20.15
N SER A 231 -0.20 -11.96 19.81
CA SER A 231 -0.62 -10.88 20.73
C SER A 231 -1.73 -11.27 21.72
N PHE A 232 -2.25 -12.49 21.63
CA PHE A 232 -3.31 -13.03 22.49
C PHE A 232 -2.77 -14.15 23.39
N ASP A 233 -3.46 -14.43 24.50
CA ASP A 233 -3.13 -15.54 25.37
C ASP A 233 -3.27 -16.91 24.68
N ALA A 234 -2.76 -17.97 25.32
CA ALA A 234 -2.76 -19.31 24.76
C ALA A 234 -4.17 -19.88 24.48
N THR A 235 -5.16 -19.53 25.30
CA THR A 235 -6.55 -20.01 25.18
C THR A 235 -7.22 -19.40 23.95
N LEU A 236 -7.13 -18.08 23.78
CA LEU A 236 -7.67 -17.38 22.62
C LEU A 236 -6.93 -17.76 21.33
N ARG A 237 -5.62 -17.97 21.38
CA ARG A 237 -4.84 -18.49 20.24
C ARG A 237 -5.32 -19.87 19.82
N ARG A 238 -5.51 -20.80 20.77
CA ARG A 238 -6.01 -22.16 20.50
C ARG A 238 -7.41 -22.12 19.90
N TYR A 239 -8.32 -21.32 20.48
CA TYR A 239 -9.67 -21.14 19.95
C TYR A 239 -9.63 -20.63 18.50
N GLY A 240 -8.83 -19.59 18.24
CA GLY A 240 -8.72 -19.00 16.91
C GLY A 240 -8.20 -19.98 15.86
N GLN A 241 -7.16 -20.74 16.18
CA GLN A 241 -6.62 -21.77 15.29
C GLN A 241 -7.62 -22.90 15.01
N LEU A 242 -8.37 -23.35 16.03
CA LEU A 242 -9.43 -24.34 15.84
C LEU A 242 -10.53 -23.81 14.92
N ARG A 243 -10.93 -22.56 15.09
CA ARG A 243 -11.95 -21.93 14.24
C ARG A 243 -11.47 -21.78 12.80
N LEU A 244 -10.23 -21.36 12.58
CA LEU A 244 -9.62 -21.28 11.25
C LEU A 244 -9.57 -22.66 10.58
N LYS A 245 -9.24 -23.72 11.32
CA LYS A 245 -9.27 -25.10 10.82
C LYS A 245 -10.68 -25.56 10.43
N GLN A 246 -11.70 -25.21 11.20
CA GLN A 246 -13.11 -25.44 10.82
C GLN A 246 -13.49 -24.66 9.56
N LEU A 247 -12.91 -23.47 9.39
CA LEU A 247 -12.96 -22.70 8.15
C LEU A 247 -11.98 -23.21 7.09
N GLY A 248 -11.40 -24.41 7.22
CA GLY A 248 -10.53 -25.01 6.19
C GLY A 248 -9.30 -24.18 5.82
N VAL A 249 -8.93 -23.22 6.67
CA VAL A 249 -7.68 -22.46 6.53
C VAL A 249 -6.56 -23.36 7.02
N GLU A 250 -5.59 -23.62 6.15
CA GLU A 250 -4.40 -24.36 6.51
C GLU A 250 -3.36 -23.42 7.11
N ILE A 251 -2.78 -23.79 8.26
CA ILE A 251 -1.71 -23.01 8.90
C ILE A 251 -0.42 -23.82 8.79
N ARG A 252 0.65 -23.16 8.34
CA ARG A 252 2.01 -23.72 8.29
C ARG A 252 2.94 -22.85 9.12
N LYS A 253 3.64 -23.49 10.06
CA LYS A 253 4.66 -22.81 10.87
C LYS A 253 6.00 -22.80 10.12
N THR A 254 6.15 -21.86 9.19
CA THR A 254 7.32 -21.78 8.30
C THR A 254 7.54 -20.35 7.82
N ALA A 255 8.77 -20.05 7.38
CA ALA A 255 9.13 -18.78 6.78
C ALA A 255 9.11 -18.87 5.25
N VAL A 256 8.87 -17.75 4.57
CA VAL A 256 8.98 -17.64 3.10
C VAL A 256 10.42 -17.39 2.70
N VAL A 257 10.85 -18.02 1.61
CA VAL A 257 12.21 -17.89 1.02
C VAL A 257 12.18 -17.08 -0.27
N SER A 258 11.16 -17.25 -1.11
CA SER A 258 10.96 -16.46 -2.32
C SER A 258 9.52 -16.57 -2.83
N VAL A 259 9.12 -15.61 -3.66
CA VAL A 259 7.81 -15.57 -4.32
C VAL A 259 8.00 -15.41 -5.83
N THR A 260 7.25 -16.16 -6.63
CA THR A 260 7.23 -16.08 -8.10
C THR A 260 5.83 -15.70 -8.59
N ASP A 261 5.57 -15.65 -9.91
CA ASP A 261 4.23 -15.35 -10.45
C ASP A 261 3.17 -16.37 -10.02
N LYS A 262 3.61 -17.61 -9.76
CA LYS A 262 2.72 -18.77 -9.64
C LYS A 262 2.96 -19.60 -8.38
N GLN A 263 4.01 -19.33 -7.61
CA GLN A 263 4.44 -20.20 -6.50
C GLN A 263 5.09 -19.42 -5.35
N VAL A 264 4.95 -19.94 -4.12
CA VAL A 264 5.68 -19.50 -2.92
C VAL A 264 6.59 -20.63 -2.45
N PHE A 265 7.86 -20.30 -2.19
CA PHE A 265 8.86 -21.23 -1.66
C PHE A 265 9.04 -20.99 -0.16
N THR A 266 9.02 -22.06 0.62
CA THR A 266 9.12 -21.99 2.09
C THR A 266 10.44 -22.57 2.61
N LYS A 267 10.84 -22.15 3.80
CA LYS A 267 12.06 -22.65 4.47
C LYS A 267 11.98 -24.13 4.81
N SER A 268 10.77 -24.69 4.94
CA SER A 268 10.53 -26.12 5.15
C SER A 268 10.71 -26.96 3.88
N GLY A 269 10.98 -26.35 2.73
CA GLY A 269 11.11 -27.04 1.44
C GLY A 269 9.78 -27.25 0.70
N GLU A 270 8.65 -26.87 1.30
CA GLU A 270 7.33 -26.92 0.65
C GLU A 270 7.24 -25.80 -0.42
N VAL A 271 6.73 -26.16 -1.60
CA VAL A 271 6.43 -25.24 -2.70
C VAL A 271 4.92 -25.17 -2.86
N LEU A 272 4.36 -23.97 -2.80
CA LEU A 272 2.92 -23.74 -2.81
C LEU A 272 2.51 -23.04 -4.12
N PRO A 273 1.92 -23.75 -5.10
CA PRO A 273 1.32 -23.13 -6.27
C PRO A 273 0.13 -22.27 -5.87
N THR A 274 0.09 -21.01 -6.30
CA THR A 274 -0.90 -20.03 -5.84
C THR A 274 -1.22 -19.00 -6.94
N GLY A 275 -2.43 -18.45 -6.88
CA GLY A 275 -2.89 -17.36 -7.74
C GLY A 275 -2.81 -15.98 -7.06
N LEU A 276 -2.65 -15.95 -5.74
CA LEU A 276 -2.65 -14.72 -4.94
C LEU A 276 -1.80 -14.90 -3.69
N VAL A 277 -0.83 -14.01 -3.51
CA VAL A 277 -0.02 -13.91 -2.29
C VAL A 277 -0.36 -12.61 -1.58
N VAL A 278 -0.78 -12.68 -0.32
CA VAL A 278 -1.02 -11.51 0.52
C VAL A 278 0.00 -11.44 1.63
N TRP A 279 0.85 -10.41 1.61
CA TRP A 279 1.90 -10.16 2.57
C TRP A 279 1.41 -9.22 3.67
N SER A 280 1.15 -9.77 4.86
CA SER A 280 0.54 -9.05 6.00
C SER A 280 1.47 -8.93 7.22
N THR A 281 2.75 -9.27 7.05
CA THR A 281 3.77 -9.22 8.11
C THR A 281 4.87 -8.21 7.82
N GLY A 282 5.59 -7.82 8.87
CA GLY A 282 6.73 -6.93 8.77
C GLY A 282 6.34 -5.46 8.63
N VAL A 283 6.83 -4.63 9.54
CA VAL A 283 6.73 -3.18 9.46
C VAL A 283 8.14 -2.61 9.36
N GLY A 284 8.41 -1.84 8.31
CA GLY A 284 9.72 -1.31 8.00
C GLY A 284 9.71 0.20 7.76
N SER A 285 10.88 0.83 7.88
CA SER A 285 11.03 2.26 7.64
C SER A 285 11.00 2.60 6.15
N GLY A 286 10.20 3.61 5.80
CA GLY A 286 10.14 4.13 4.44
C GLY A 286 11.37 4.97 4.06
N PRO A 287 11.54 5.29 2.75
CA PRO A 287 12.69 6.04 2.24
C PRO A 287 12.91 7.38 2.95
N ILE A 288 11.84 8.15 3.17
CA ILE A 288 11.91 9.43 3.89
C ILE A 288 12.43 9.22 5.32
N THR A 289 11.93 8.23 6.06
CA THR A 289 12.41 7.95 7.42
C THR A 289 13.92 7.67 7.45
N LYS A 290 14.42 6.91 6.47
CA LYS A 290 15.84 6.57 6.36
C LYS A 290 16.70 7.78 6.02
N ALA A 291 16.22 8.70 5.18
CA ALA A 291 16.96 9.86 4.71
C ALA A 291 17.06 11.02 5.72
N LEU A 292 16.10 11.13 6.65
CA LEU A 292 16.04 12.23 7.62
C LEU A 292 17.26 12.26 8.55
N LYS A 293 17.87 13.45 8.68
CA LYS A 293 19.02 13.76 9.55
C LYS A 293 18.60 13.89 11.02
N CYS A 294 18.14 12.79 11.61
CA CYS A 294 17.77 12.67 13.01
C CYS A 294 18.07 11.25 13.53
N ASP A 295 18.09 11.08 14.85
CA ASP A 295 18.41 9.82 15.49
C ASP A 295 17.39 8.74 15.07
N LYS A 296 17.89 7.52 14.86
CA LYS A 296 17.07 6.34 14.56
C LYS A 296 17.17 5.31 15.66
N THR A 297 16.08 4.61 15.88
CA THR A 297 16.08 3.39 16.70
C THR A 297 16.84 2.27 15.98
N SER A 298 17.17 1.20 16.70
CA SER A 298 17.79 -0.01 16.12
C SER A 298 16.99 -0.64 14.98
N HIS A 299 15.68 -0.39 14.93
CA HIS A 299 14.78 -0.87 13.87
C HIS A 299 14.54 0.18 12.77
N GLY A 300 15.33 1.26 12.75
CA GLY A 300 15.29 2.31 11.74
C GLY A 300 14.13 3.29 11.84
N ARG A 301 13.30 3.25 12.91
CA ARG A 301 12.24 4.25 13.18
C ARG A 301 12.85 5.54 13.74
N ILE A 302 12.16 6.67 13.61
CA ILE A 302 12.57 7.95 14.22
C ILE A 302 12.61 7.80 15.74
N SER A 303 13.75 8.12 16.36
CA SER A 303 13.90 8.13 17.81
C SER A 303 13.15 9.32 18.41
N ILE A 304 12.37 9.05 19.46
CA ILE A 304 11.62 10.07 20.20
C ILE A 304 11.81 9.94 21.71
N ASP A 305 11.65 11.05 22.41
CA ASP A 305 11.58 11.07 23.88
C ASP A 305 10.18 10.75 24.42
N ASP A 306 10.04 10.81 25.74
CA ASP A 306 8.77 10.57 26.45
C ASP A 306 7.67 11.59 26.15
N HIS A 307 7.99 12.71 25.47
CA HIS A 307 7.06 13.73 25.02
C HIS A 307 6.81 13.65 23.50
N LEU A 308 7.27 12.57 22.86
CA LEU A 308 7.16 12.31 21.43
C LEU A 308 7.90 13.34 20.54
N ARG A 309 8.90 14.02 21.10
CA ARG A 309 9.77 14.94 20.36
C ARG A 309 10.87 14.16 19.64
N VAL A 310 11.16 14.54 18.40
CA VAL A 310 12.20 13.90 17.60
C VAL A 310 13.58 14.21 18.18
N LEU A 311 14.46 13.21 18.24
CA LEU A 311 15.81 13.35 18.75
C LEU A 311 16.84 13.54 17.62
N ARG A 312 17.84 14.39 17.86
CA ARG A 312 19.08 14.54 17.07
C ARG A 312 20.24 14.72 18.04
N ASP A 313 21.26 13.88 17.94
CA ASP A 313 22.41 13.86 18.85
C ASP A 313 21.99 13.67 20.32
N GLY A 314 20.97 12.82 20.55
CA GLY A 314 20.42 12.53 21.88
C GLY A 314 19.55 13.65 22.47
N LYS A 315 19.31 14.75 21.74
CA LYS A 315 18.54 15.91 22.23
C LYS A 315 17.28 16.16 21.39
N PRO A 316 16.18 16.61 22.00
CA PRO A 316 14.97 16.98 21.26
C PRO A 316 15.22 18.12 20.26
N ILE A 317 14.83 17.91 19.01
CA ILE A 317 14.76 18.98 18.00
C ILE A 317 13.60 19.91 18.39
N PRO A 318 13.83 21.24 18.50
CA PRO A 318 12.78 22.17 18.87
C PRO A 318 11.56 22.10 17.94
N ASN A 319 10.37 22.01 18.53
CA ASN A 319 9.06 22.01 17.85
C ASN A 319 8.81 20.89 16.82
N VAL A 320 9.60 19.81 16.84
CA VAL A 320 9.42 18.66 15.93
C VAL A 320 8.98 17.43 16.73
N PHE A 321 7.83 16.87 16.33
CA PHE A 321 7.23 15.70 16.96
C PHE A 321 7.06 14.57 15.96
N ALA A 322 7.08 13.32 16.42
CA ALA A 322 6.79 12.17 15.56
C ALA A 322 5.91 11.13 16.28
N ALA A 323 5.01 10.50 15.53
CA ALA A 323 4.03 9.56 16.06
C ALA A 323 3.62 8.46 15.08
N GLY A 324 3.05 7.40 15.64
CA GLY A 324 2.64 6.21 14.91
C GLY A 324 3.82 5.36 14.46
N ASP A 325 3.63 4.60 13.38
CA ASP A 325 4.58 3.58 12.97
C ASP A 325 5.95 4.14 12.54
N CYS A 326 6.04 5.43 12.21
CA CYS A 326 7.30 6.06 11.81
C CYS A 326 8.29 6.28 12.97
N ALA A 327 7.84 6.26 14.23
CA ALA A 327 8.61 6.70 15.38
C ALA A 327 8.48 5.78 16.60
N ALA A 328 9.55 5.64 17.39
CA ALA A 328 9.55 4.84 18.62
C ALA A 328 10.54 5.40 19.65
N SER A 329 10.23 5.20 20.93
CA SER A 329 11.20 5.38 22.01
C SER A 329 12.23 4.25 21.94
N ASN A 330 13.50 4.58 22.16
CA ASN A 330 14.58 3.58 22.24
C ASN A 330 14.47 2.70 23.48
N GLU A 331 14.06 3.27 24.61
CA GLU A 331 13.95 2.55 25.88
C GLU A 331 12.65 1.76 25.98
N LYS A 332 11.54 2.36 25.52
CA LYS A 332 10.19 1.82 25.70
C LYS A 332 9.44 1.81 24.36
N PRO A 333 9.88 1.00 23.38
CA PRO A 333 9.23 0.94 22.09
C PRO A 333 7.80 0.43 22.23
N LEU A 334 6.84 1.17 21.66
CA LEU A 334 5.44 0.76 21.58
C LEU A 334 5.17 0.01 20.26
N PRO A 335 4.23 -0.94 20.28
CA PRO A 335 3.89 -1.71 19.08
C PRO A 335 3.25 -0.82 18.01
N THR A 336 3.42 -1.21 16.74
CA THR A 336 2.90 -0.51 15.56
C THR A 336 1.40 -0.77 15.39
N LEU A 337 0.59 -0.14 16.26
CA LEU A 337 -0.86 -0.31 16.32
C LEU A 337 -1.60 1.01 16.08
N ALA A 338 -2.74 0.92 15.40
CA ALA A 338 -3.68 2.04 15.23
C ALA A 338 -4.08 2.69 16.57
N ALA A 339 -4.29 1.89 17.61
CA ALA A 339 -4.62 2.37 18.95
C ALA A 339 -3.48 3.18 19.60
N VAL A 340 -2.22 2.83 19.33
CA VAL A 340 -1.05 3.59 19.79
C VAL A 340 -0.96 4.90 19.00
N ALA A 341 -1.00 4.81 17.67
CA ALA A 341 -0.88 5.95 16.77
C ALA A 341 -1.94 7.03 17.02
N SER A 342 -3.22 6.65 17.15
CA SER A 342 -4.32 7.58 17.43
C SER A 342 -4.16 8.34 18.76
N ARG A 343 -3.63 7.67 19.78
CA ARG A 343 -3.39 8.28 21.11
C ARG A 343 -2.19 9.20 21.11
N GLN A 344 -1.11 8.80 20.43
CA GLN A 344 0.06 9.66 20.22
C GLN A 344 -0.35 10.92 19.45
N GLY A 345 -1.13 10.77 18.36
CA GLY A 345 -1.66 11.90 17.61
C GLY A 345 -2.52 12.83 18.47
N ARG A 346 -3.48 12.28 19.23
CA ARG A 346 -4.30 13.05 20.19
C ARG A 346 -3.46 13.78 21.23
N TYR A 347 -2.41 13.15 21.75
CA TYR A 347 -1.49 13.76 22.72
C TYR A 347 -0.77 14.96 22.10
N ILE A 348 -0.10 14.77 20.95
CA ILE A 348 0.65 15.84 20.28
C ILE A 348 -0.27 17.03 19.94
N GLY A 349 -1.46 16.77 19.37
CA GLY A 349 -2.39 17.84 19.03
C GLY A 349 -2.83 18.67 20.24
N LYS A 350 -3.01 18.03 21.41
CA LYS A 350 -3.34 18.75 22.65
C LYS A 350 -2.15 19.51 23.21
N GLU A 351 -0.95 18.93 23.18
CA GLU A 351 0.25 19.58 23.71
C GLU A 351 0.69 20.77 22.86
N ILE A 352 0.59 20.70 21.52
CA ILE A 352 0.83 21.86 20.66
C ILE A 352 -0.15 23.00 21.00
N ASN A 353 -1.43 22.70 21.27
CA ASN A 353 -2.35 23.74 21.73
C ASN A 353 -1.96 24.35 23.09
N ASN A 354 -1.31 23.60 23.98
CA ASN A 354 -0.79 24.12 25.25
C ASN A 354 0.41 25.04 24.99
N LEU A 355 1.35 24.62 24.16
CA LEU A 355 2.53 25.39 23.75
C LEU A 355 2.13 26.72 23.08
N LEU A 356 1.16 26.68 22.16
CA LEU A 356 0.60 27.87 21.51
C LEU A 356 -0.08 28.85 22.47
N LYS A 357 -0.49 28.39 23.67
CA LYS A 357 -1.04 29.24 24.74
C LYS A 357 0.04 29.70 25.73
N GLY A 358 1.32 29.46 25.45
CA GLY A 358 2.44 29.80 26.33
C GLY A 358 2.60 28.86 27.54
N LYS A 359 1.95 27.68 27.53
CA LYS A 359 2.11 26.66 28.58
C LYS A 359 3.24 25.70 28.21
N GLN A 360 3.85 25.08 29.23
CA GLN A 360 4.88 24.05 29.03
C GLN A 360 4.26 22.64 28.96
N MET A 361 4.94 21.73 28.25
CA MET A 361 4.63 20.29 28.29
C MET A 361 5.09 19.73 29.63
N THR A 362 4.16 19.21 30.43
CA THR A 362 4.46 18.75 31.80
C THR A 362 4.27 17.26 32.01
N LYS A 363 3.47 16.59 31.16
CA LYS A 363 3.13 15.17 31.33
C LYS A 363 3.68 14.35 30.17
N PRO A 364 4.46 13.28 30.42
CA PRO A 364 4.92 12.39 29.38
C PRO A 364 3.75 11.61 28.77
N PHE A 365 3.94 11.11 27.55
CA PHE A 365 3.01 10.21 26.90
C PHE A 365 3.03 8.83 27.57
N VAL A 366 1.86 8.36 28.01
CA VAL A 366 1.69 7.02 28.59
C VAL A 366 0.59 6.28 27.84
N TYR A 367 0.96 5.16 27.22
CA TYR A 367 0.01 4.27 26.57
C TYR A 367 -0.58 3.25 27.56
N ARG A 368 -1.91 3.12 27.58
CA ARG A 368 -2.62 2.12 28.40
C ARG A 368 -3.47 1.22 27.52
N SER A 369 -3.04 0.00 27.23
CA SER A 369 -3.79 -0.91 26.36
C SER A 369 -5.25 -1.07 26.82
N LEU A 370 -6.19 -1.01 25.88
CA LEU A 370 -7.59 -1.37 26.16
C LEU A 370 -7.86 -2.85 25.88
N GLY A 371 -6.86 -3.57 25.38
CA GLY A 371 -7.03 -4.92 24.86
C GLY A 371 -6.80 -5.01 23.35
N SER A 372 -7.01 -6.21 22.83
CA SER A 372 -6.85 -6.59 21.44
C SER A 372 -8.08 -7.37 20.98
N MET A 373 -8.43 -7.24 19.71
CA MET A 373 -9.53 -7.99 19.12
C MET A 373 -9.16 -8.42 17.70
N ALA A 374 -9.69 -9.55 17.26
CA ALA A 374 -9.57 -10.03 15.89
C ALA A 374 -10.83 -10.81 15.51
N SER A 375 -11.39 -10.52 14.34
CA SER A 375 -12.45 -11.35 13.75
C SER A 375 -11.86 -12.64 13.17
N ILE A 376 -12.61 -13.73 13.25
CA ILE A 376 -12.20 -15.05 12.75
C ILE A 376 -13.35 -15.61 11.90
N GLY A 377 -13.63 -14.85 10.84
CA GLY A 377 -14.76 -15.05 9.93
C GLY A 377 -16.00 -14.26 10.33
N SER A 378 -17.11 -14.59 9.71
CA SER A 378 -18.37 -13.85 9.72
C SER A 378 -19.21 -14.12 10.97
N HIS A 379 -18.87 -15.18 11.71
CA HIS A 379 -19.63 -15.68 12.85
C HIS A 379 -18.83 -15.83 14.14
N SER A 380 -17.57 -15.39 14.19
CA SER A 380 -16.73 -15.52 15.39
C SER A 380 -15.67 -14.41 15.47
N ALA A 381 -15.29 -14.06 16.69
CA ALA A 381 -14.14 -13.21 16.97
C ALA A 381 -13.45 -13.68 18.25
N ILE A 382 -12.26 -13.13 18.51
CA ILE A 382 -11.58 -13.17 19.80
C ILE A 382 -11.37 -11.75 20.31
N VAL A 383 -11.61 -11.55 21.59
CA VAL A 383 -11.49 -10.27 22.28
C VAL A 383 -10.76 -10.53 23.58
N SER A 384 -9.65 -9.85 23.81
CA SER A 384 -8.97 -9.81 25.09
C SER A 384 -9.01 -8.38 25.59
N LEU A 385 -9.74 -8.11 26.68
CA LEU A 385 -9.80 -6.80 27.30
C LEU A 385 -8.70 -6.69 28.35
N GLY A 386 -7.95 -5.58 28.32
CA GLY A 386 -6.68 -5.43 29.04
C GLY A 386 -6.71 -5.69 30.57
N GLU A 387 -5.53 -5.62 31.19
CA GLU A 387 -5.23 -6.09 32.56
C GLU A 387 -6.21 -5.68 33.68
N LYS A 388 -6.96 -4.59 33.51
CA LYS A 388 -7.94 -4.12 34.50
C LYS A 388 -9.26 -4.89 34.50
N LEU A 389 -9.68 -5.43 33.36
CA LEU A 389 -10.98 -6.12 33.25
C LEU A 389 -10.84 -7.64 33.09
N LYS A 390 -9.63 -8.16 32.79
CA LYS A 390 -9.29 -9.60 32.61
C LYS A 390 -10.44 -10.42 32.01
N LEU A 391 -11.03 -9.90 30.94
CA LEU A 391 -12.18 -10.51 30.30
C LEU A 391 -11.78 -10.90 28.88
N ASP A 392 -11.65 -12.21 28.69
CA ASP A 392 -11.42 -12.81 27.38
C ASP A 392 -12.74 -13.39 26.88
N LEU A 393 -13.17 -12.94 25.70
CA LEU A 393 -14.39 -13.39 25.03
C LEU A 393 -14.02 -14.04 23.71
N ASN A 394 -14.77 -15.06 23.33
CA ASN A 394 -14.65 -15.70 22.02
C ASN A 394 -16.03 -16.01 21.42
N GLY A 395 -16.06 -16.38 20.14
CA GLY A 395 -17.28 -16.78 19.46
C GLY A 395 -18.22 -15.64 19.10
N TYR A 396 -19.50 -15.93 19.08
CA TYR A 396 -20.54 -15.01 18.60
C TYR A 396 -20.72 -13.78 19.51
N ALA A 397 -20.59 -13.96 20.83
CA ALA A 397 -20.65 -12.84 21.77
C ALA A 397 -19.46 -11.87 21.57
N ALA A 398 -18.25 -12.42 21.36
CA ALA A 398 -17.06 -11.62 21.04
C ALA A 398 -17.22 -10.88 19.70
N LEU A 399 -17.89 -11.48 18.72
CA LEU A 399 -18.15 -10.83 17.43
C LEU A 399 -19.02 -9.58 17.59
N TRP A 400 -20.07 -9.62 18.42
CA TRP A 400 -20.90 -8.44 18.68
C TRP A 400 -20.14 -7.34 19.42
N VAL A 401 -19.27 -7.70 20.36
CA VAL A 401 -18.36 -6.74 21.01
C VAL A 401 -17.42 -6.11 19.98
N TRP A 402 -16.82 -6.92 19.10
CA TRP A 402 -15.95 -6.46 18.02
C TRP A 402 -16.69 -5.48 17.08
N LYS A 403 -17.89 -5.83 16.61
CA LYS A 403 -18.71 -4.98 15.73
C LYS A 403 -19.06 -3.66 16.42
N SER A 404 -19.51 -3.73 17.67
CA SER A 404 -19.91 -2.54 18.45
C SER A 404 -18.73 -1.61 18.72
N ALA A 405 -17.57 -2.17 19.05
CA ALA A 405 -16.35 -1.40 19.28
C ALA A 405 -15.92 -0.66 18.02
N TYR A 406 -15.87 -1.32 16.85
CA TYR A 406 -15.49 -0.62 15.62
C TYR A 406 -16.53 0.38 15.15
N LEU A 407 -17.84 0.13 15.32
CA LEU A 407 -18.87 1.16 15.08
C LEU A 407 -18.70 2.37 16.00
N THR A 408 -18.20 2.19 17.22
CA THR A 408 -17.95 3.29 18.15
C THR A 408 -16.72 4.10 17.74
N ILE A 409 -15.64 3.44 17.30
CA ILE A 409 -14.36 4.07 16.93
C ILE A 409 -14.44 4.77 15.57
N LEU A 410 -15.31 4.31 14.65
CA LEU A 410 -15.57 4.99 13.38
C LEU A 410 -15.93 6.47 13.63
N GLY A 411 -15.22 7.36 12.96
CA GLY A 411 -15.27 8.79 13.28
C GLY A 411 -16.57 9.50 12.90
N SER A 412 -17.21 9.12 11.79
CA SER A 412 -18.39 9.81 11.26
C SER A 412 -19.65 8.94 11.26
N ILE A 413 -20.81 9.58 11.46
CA ILE A 413 -22.12 8.91 11.35
C ILE A 413 -22.31 8.27 9.97
N ARG A 414 -21.81 8.94 8.91
CA ARG A 414 -21.83 8.45 7.53
C ARG A 414 -21.10 7.12 7.40
N SER A 415 -19.87 7.04 7.89
CA SER A 415 -19.08 5.80 7.81
C SER A 415 -19.71 4.68 8.65
N LYS A 416 -20.31 5.00 9.80
CA LYS A 416 -21.07 4.02 10.60
C LYS A 416 -22.26 3.46 9.83
N LEU A 417 -23.08 4.32 9.20
CA LEU A 417 -24.22 3.89 8.40
C LEU A 417 -23.77 3.03 7.21
N TYR A 418 -22.70 3.42 6.51
CA TYR A 418 -22.16 2.62 5.41
C TYR A 418 -21.70 1.22 5.86
N VAL A 419 -21.03 1.12 7.01
CA VAL A 419 -20.60 -0.18 7.55
C VAL A 419 -21.80 -1.03 7.97
N ILE A 420 -22.80 -0.45 8.63
CA ILE A 420 -24.02 -1.17 9.03
C ILE A 420 -24.77 -1.68 7.80
N VAL A 421 -25.01 -0.82 6.80
CA VAL A 421 -25.71 -1.17 5.57
C VAL A 421 -24.96 -2.25 4.81
N ASN A 422 -23.63 -2.16 4.70
CA ASN A 422 -22.84 -3.19 4.01
C ASN A 422 -22.82 -4.52 4.78
N TRP A 423 -22.73 -4.51 6.11
CA TRP A 423 -22.83 -5.75 6.90
C TRP A 423 -24.20 -6.40 6.78
N ALA A 424 -25.28 -5.63 6.83
CA ALA A 424 -26.63 -6.16 6.63
C ALA A 424 -26.82 -6.66 5.18
N GLY A 425 -26.40 -5.86 4.21
CA GLY A 425 -26.49 -6.17 2.79
C GLY A 425 -25.72 -7.43 2.42
N SER A 426 -24.45 -7.55 2.85
CA SER A 426 -23.65 -8.75 2.60
C SER A 426 -24.21 -10.00 3.25
N GLN A 427 -24.87 -9.88 4.40
CA GLN A 427 -25.52 -11.00 5.07
C GLN A 427 -26.84 -11.42 4.38
N ILE A 428 -27.61 -10.47 3.82
CA ILE A 428 -28.92 -10.74 3.21
C ILE A 428 -28.79 -11.12 1.73
N PHE A 429 -27.94 -10.42 0.99
CA PHE A 429 -27.82 -10.50 -0.48
C PHE A 429 -26.54 -11.18 -0.95
N GLY A 430 -25.63 -11.57 -0.04
CA GLY A 430 -24.30 -12.05 -0.38
C GLY A 430 -23.31 -10.91 -0.63
N ARG A 431 -22.03 -11.26 -0.78
CA ARG A 431 -20.97 -10.26 -0.99
C ARG A 431 -20.89 -9.83 -2.46
N ASP A 432 -20.51 -8.59 -2.70
CA ASP A 432 -20.36 -8.07 -4.06
C ASP A 432 -19.06 -8.58 -4.71
N ILE A 433 -19.16 -9.31 -5.82
CA ILE A 433 -18.04 -9.86 -6.59
C ILE A 433 -17.80 -9.14 -7.92
N THR A 434 -18.36 -7.95 -8.10
CA THR A 434 -18.24 -7.18 -9.34
C THR A 434 -16.78 -6.93 -9.70
N TYR A 435 -16.40 -7.33 -10.91
CA TYR A 435 -15.10 -6.99 -11.50
C TYR A 435 -15.13 -5.58 -12.07
N ILE A 436 -14.20 -4.74 -11.62
CA ILE A 436 -13.99 -3.38 -12.16
C ILE A 436 -12.59 -3.34 -12.75
N ALA A 437 -12.50 -3.30 -14.08
CA ALA A 437 -11.24 -3.20 -14.81
C ALA A 437 -10.62 -1.80 -14.69
N ASP A 438 -9.30 -1.72 -14.87
CA ASP A 438 -8.62 -0.45 -15.06
C ASP A 438 -8.55 -0.13 -16.56
N LEU A 439 -8.68 1.14 -16.95
CA LEU A 439 -8.68 1.57 -18.35
C LEU A 439 -7.47 1.07 -19.16
N THR A 440 -6.32 0.91 -18.53
CA THR A 440 -5.10 0.40 -19.17
C THR A 440 -5.16 -1.10 -19.43
N GLU A 441 -5.79 -1.87 -18.54
CA GLU A 441 -5.95 -3.31 -18.71
C GLU A 441 -6.96 -3.64 -19.79
N ASP A 442 -8.10 -2.94 -19.84
CA ASP A 442 -9.08 -3.12 -20.90
C ASP A 442 -8.45 -2.96 -22.27
N ARG A 443 -7.68 -1.89 -22.48
CA ARG A 443 -6.92 -1.68 -23.73
C ARG A 443 -5.97 -2.82 -24.04
N THR A 444 -5.27 -3.32 -23.02
CA THR A 444 -4.26 -4.38 -23.19
C THR A 444 -4.93 -5.71 -23.56
N TYR A 445 -5.95 -6.13 -22.83
CA TYR A 445 -6.65 -7.39 -23.09
C TYR A 445 -7.44 -7.35 -24.39
N SER A 446 -8.06 -6.22 -24.73
CA SER A 446 -8.70 -6.05 -26.04
C SER A 446 -7.69 -6.16 -27.17
N ALA A 447 -6.50 -5.57 -27.04
CA ALA A 447 -5.46 -5.68 -28.06
C ALA A 447 -4.98 -7.13 -28.25
N LEU A 448 -4.74 -7.86 -27.15
CA LEU A 448 -4.35 -9.27 -27.20
C LEU A 448 -5.45 -10.15 -27.81
N ALA A 449 -6.72 -9.89 -27.47
CA ALA A 449 -7.84 -10.62 -28.04
C ALA A 449 -7.96 -10.39 -29.57
N VAL A 450 -7.78 -9.14 -30.02
CA VAL A 450 -7.79 -8.81 -31.47
C VAL A 450 -6.63 -9.49 -32.20
N GLU A 451 -5.45 -9.53 -31.58
CA GLU A 451 -4.28 -10.23 -32.14
C GLU A 451 -4.56 -11.72 -32.32
N GLU A 452 -5.17 -12.37 -31.33
CA GLU A 452 -5.49 -13.81 -31.43
C GLU A 452 -6.59 -14.09 -32.45
N VAL A 453 -7.62 -13.23 -32.53
CA VAL A 453 -8.64 -13.32 -33.59
C VAL A 453 -8.00 -13.19 -34.97
N SER A 454 -7.05 -12.28 -35.13
CA SER A 454 -6.33 -12.08 -36.40
C SER A 454 -5.50 -13.31 -36.77
N LYS A 455 -4.81 -13.95 -35.80
CA LYS A 455 -4.09 -15.20 -36.03
C LYS A 455 -5.01 -16.34 -36.48
N GLU A 456 -6.18 -16.45 -35.89
CA GLU A 456 -7.14 -17.51 -36.24
C GLU A 456 -7.76 -17.30 -37.63
N VAL A 457 -8.05 -16.05 -38.00
CA VAL A 457 -8.48 -15.70 -39.37
C VAL A 457 -7.38 -16.08 -40.38
N SER A 458 -6.12 -15.72 -40.13
CA SER A 458 -5.01 -16.08 -41.01
C SER A 458 -4.74 -17.59 -41.11
N ARG A 459 -5.11 -18.38 -40.09
CA ARG A 459 -5.01 -19.86 -40.13
C ARG A 459 -6.12 -20.50 -40.96
N THR A 460 -7.30 -19.89 -40.98
CA THR A 460 -8.49 -20.44 -41.65
C THR A 460 -8.61 -20.00 -43.10
N GLU A 461 -8.01 -18.88 -43.50
CA GLU A 461 -7.97 -18.39 -44.89
C GLU A 461 -7.35 -19.41 -45.89
N PRO A 462 -6.19 -20.05 -45.62
CA PRO A 462 -5.62 -21.06 -46.51
C PRO A 462 -6.52 -22.30 -46.67
N ASP A 463 -7.15 -22.75 -45.57
CA ASP A 463 -8.06 -23.91 -45.57
C ASP A 463 -9.36 -23.62 -46.31
N GLN A 464 -9.86 -22.38 -46.24
CA GLN A 464 -11.00 -21.93 -47.04
C GLN A 464 -10.65 -21.80 -48.52
N MET A 465 -9.44 -21.32 -48.87
CA MET A 465 -8.96 -21.30 -50.25
C MET A 465 -8.73 -22.71 -50.82
N LEU A 466 -8.27 -23.66 -50.00
CA LEU A 466 -8.12 -25.07 -50.36
C LEU A 466 -9.47 -25.78 -50.53
N CYS A 467 -10.46 -25.50 -49.66
CA CYS A 467 -11.82 -26.04 -49.78
C CYS A 467 -12.62 -25.41 -50.93
N ALA A 468 -12.32 -24.17 -51.32
CA ALA A 468 -12.92 -23.48 -52.46
C ALA A 468 -12.31 -23.90 -53.82
N GLY A 469 -11.25 -24.73 -53.83
CA GLY A 469 -10.58 -25.17 -55.04
C GLY A 469 -11.18 -26.43 -55.68
N LYS A 470 -12.19 -26.26 -56.54
CA LYS A 470 -12.34 -27.11 -57.75
C LYS A 470 -11.79 -26.33 -58.96
N THR A 471 -10.64 -26.81 -59.46
CA THR A 471 -10.10 -26.70 -60.84
C THR A 471 -10.26 -25.39 -61.61
N GLU A 472 -9.13 -24.72 -61.88
CA GLU A 472 -8.58 -24.76 -63.25
C GLU A 472 -7.06 -24.51 -63.24
N THR A 473 -6.35 -25.50 -63.77
CA THR A 473 -4.92 -25.43 -64.07
C THR A 473 -4.77 -24.86 -65.46
N THR A 474 -4.15 -23.69 -65.59
CA THR A 474 -3.57 -23.29 -66.89
C THR A 474 -2.15 -22.79 -66.65
N TYR A 475 -1.20 -23.67 -66.92
CA TYR A 475 0.17 -23.31 -67.21
C TYR A 475 0.21 -22.60 -68.57
N THR A 476 0.75 -21.40 -68.62
CA THR A 476 1.42 -20.90 -69.83
C THR A 476 2.68 -20.13 -69.44
N ALA A 477 3.82 -20.72 -69.78
CA ALA A 477 5.12 -20.09 -69.74
C ALA A 477 5.28 -19.13 -70.94
N ALA A 478 5.80 -17.93 -70.69
CA ALA A 478 6.53 -17.14 -71.68
C ALA A 478 7.45 -16.12 -70.97
N MET A 479 8.76 -16.26 -71.12
CA MET A 479 9.76 -15.21 -70.82
C MET A 479 10.13 -14.43 -72.11
N PRO A 480 11.06 -13.45 -72.10
CA PRO A 480 10.79 -12.02 -71.92
C PRO A 480 11.21 -11.19 -73.16
N LYS A 481 10.76 -9.92 -73.28
CA LYS A 481 11.46 -8.92 -74.11
C LYS A 481 11.41 -7.53 -73.48
N GLU A 482 12.59 -6.93 -73.34
CA GLU A 482 12.84 -5.52 -73.09
C GLU A 482 12.45 -4.65 -74.31
N SER A 483 11.91 -3.45 -74.06
CA SER A 483 12.48 -2.18 -74.57
C SER A 483 11.69 -0.94 -74.10
N ALA A 484 12.36 -0.11 -73.31
CA ALA A 484 12.47 1.36 -73.34
C ALA A 484 11.25 2.33 -73.47
N THR A 485 11.36 3.35 -72.61
CA THR A 485 11.04 4.81 -72.74
C THR A 485 9.69 5.42 -72.28
N LYS A 486 9.83 6.25 -71.23
CA LYS A 486 9.50 7.70 -71.11
C LYS A 486 8.28 8.18 -70.30
N GLU A 487 8.59 9.19 -69.47
CA GLU A 487 7.78 10.35 -69.01
C GLU A 487 6.61 10.03 -68.04
N SER A 488 6.29 10.78 -66.97
CA SER A 488 6.70 12.09 -66.45
C SER A 488 6.15 12.24 -65.01
N VAL A 489 6.78 13.12 -64.22
CA VAL A 489 6.31 13.58 -62.89
C VAL A 489 5.42 14.83 -63.08
N PRO A 490 4.45 15.08 -62.19
CA PRO A 490 4.42 16.36 -61.48
C PRO A 490 4.23 16.09 -59.97
N GLY A 491 4.81 16.82 -59.02
CA GLY A 491 5.38 18.15 -59.03
C GLY A 491 5.12 18.67 -57.61
N ASN A 492 6.19 18.93 -56.86
CA ASN A 492 6.12 19.72 -55.63
C ASN A 492 6.51 21.16 -56.02
N PRO A 493 5.87 22.18 -55.45
CA PRO A 493 6.69 23.28 -54.91
C PRO A 493 6.10 23.81 -53.58
N GLY A 494 6.89 24.30 -52.63
CA GLY A 494 8.20 24.91 -52.82
C GLY A 494 9.09 24.94 -51.59
N GLU A 495 10.36 25.07 -51.93
CA GLU A 495 11.51 25.44 -51.13
C GLU A 495 11.41 26.87 -50.56
N SER A 496 12.15 27.15 -49.49
CA SER A 496 13.41 27.92 -49.58
C SER A 496 14.05 27.98 -48.18
N THR A 497 15.16 27.28 -47.91
CA THR A 497 16.58 27.73 -48.07
C THR A 497 16.87 29.07 -47.39
N ARG A 498 17.98 29.33 -46.68
CA ARG A 498 19.38 28.83 -46.66
C ARG A 498 20.05 29.65 -45.52
N LEU A 499 21.09 29.25 -44.78
CA LEU A 499 22.51 29.17 -45.16
C LEU A 499 23.32 28.92 -43.86
N THR A 500 24.27 27.98 -43.92
CA THR A 500 25.57 28.06 -43.21
C THR A 500 26.60 28.64 -44.22
N PRO A 501 27.85 29.04 -43.86
CA PRO A 501 28.91 28.06 -43.56
C PRO A 501 30.12 28.52 -42.68
N HIS A 502 30.84 27.50 -42.18
CA HIS A 502 32.30 27.36 -41.94
C HIS A 502 33.04 28.21 -40.88
N GLY A 503 34.06 27.70 -40.15
CA GLY A 503 34.71 26.37 -40.19
C GLY A 503 35.90 26.23 -39.21
N GLN A 504 36.44 24.98 -39.17
CA GLN A 504 37.83 24.53 -38.88
C GLN A 504 38.40 24.75 -37.45
N THR A 505 39.19 23.86 -36.81
CA THR A 505 40.23 22.90 -37.25
C THR A 505 40.52 21.84 -36.14
N THR A 506 41.14 20.73 -36.54
CA THR A 506 41.61 19.53 -35.76
C THR A 506 43.10 19.56 -35.39
N GLU A 507 43.53 18.52 -34.65
CA GLU A 507 44.91 18.06 -34.29
C GLU A 507 45.49 18.61 -32.96
N ASP A 508 46.22 17.91 -32.08
CA ASP A 508 46.74 16.53 -31.93
C ASP A 508 47.22 16.43 -30.45
N SER A 509 47.24 15.32 -29.70
CA SER A 509 48.42 14.43 -29.48
C SER A 509 48.39 13.79 -28.07
N ARG A 510 49.20 12.73 -27.90
CA ARG A 510 49.26 11.69 -26.85
C ARG A 510 50.20 12.01 -25.66
N GLU A 511 50.22 11.04 -24.72
CA GLU A 511 51.26 10.67 -23.72
C GLU A 511 51.04 11.17 -22.27
N ALA A 512 51.44 10.52 -21.18
CA ALA A 512 51.79 9.13 -20.79
C ALA A 512 52.19 9.17 -19.28
N GLN A 513 51.96 8.06 -18.53
CA GLN A 513 52.67 7.60 -17.29
C GLN A 513 52.57 8.45 -15.98
N ALA A 514 52.59 7.95 -14.73
CA ALA A 514 53.04 6.71 -14.05
C ALA A 514 52.21 6.50 -12.73
N ALA A 515 51.83 5.28 -12.26
CA ALA A 515 52.56 4.29 -11.41
C ALA A 515 53.27 4.90 -10.17
N ALA A 516 53.25 4.40 -8.92
CA ALA A 516 53.22 3.04 -8.35
C ALA A 516 52.81 3.10 -6.83
N ALA A 517 52.00 2.19 -6.26
CA ALA A 517 52.31 0.90 -5.61
C ALA A 517 53.12 0.95 -4.28
N ALA A 518 52.52 0.43 -3.18
CA ALA A 518 53.17 -0.40 -2.14
C ALA A 518 52.18 -0.86 -1.04
N THR A 519 51.76 -2.13 -1.10
CA THR A 519 51.44 -3.02 0.06
C THR A 519 52.77 -3.74 0.45
N PRO A 520 52.93 -4.59 1.49
CA PRO A 520 51.95 -5.23 2.39
C PRO A 520 52.38 -5.36 3.87
N ALA A 521 51.50 -5.97 4.71
CA ALA A 521 51.79 -7.17 5.52
C ALA A 521 51.01 -7.23 6.84
N THR A 522 50.27 -8.33 6.99
CA THR A 522 49.75 -8.94 8.23
C THR A 522 50.89 -9.37 9.17
N PRO A 523 50.61 -9.60 10.46
CA PRO A 523 50.87 -10.95 10.97
C PRO A 523 49.80 -11.52 11.93
N GLN A 524 49.94 -12.83 12.10
CA GLN A 524 49.11 -13.82 12.77
C GLN A 524 49.04 -13.73 14.31
N GLU A 525 47.98 -14.34 14.83
CA GLU A 525 47.84 -15.18 16.04
C GLU A 525 48.84 -15.05 17.20
N LYS A 526 48.28 -14.96 18.42
CA LYS A 526 48.76 -15.70 19.59
C LYS A 526 47.60 -16.07 20.54
N VAL A 527 47.48 -17.39 20.73
CA VAL A 527 47.14 -18.19 21.93
C VAL A 527 45.83 -17.90 22.67
#